data_AF-A0A4Y8V2A7-F1
#
_entry.id   AF-A0A4Y8V2A7-F1
#
_cell.length_a   1.000
_cell.length_b   1.000
_cell.length_c   1.000
_cell.angle_alpha   90.00
_cell.angle_beta   90.00
_cell.angle_gamma   90.00
#
_symmetry.space_group_name_H-M   'P 1'
#
loop_
_entity.id
_entity.type
_entity.pdbx_description
1 polymer ?
#
loop_
_entity_poly.entity_id
_entity_poly.type
_entity_poly.pdbx_seq_one_letter_code
_entity_poly.pdbx_strand_id
1 'polypeptide(L)'
;MNSQTPVMPRRRFIAILGGGFILAAGSAFAGFALTRTPHQALAAWDEAGQYNEPRRFALSYAILAPNPHNLQPWLVDLSEPDVVTVLDDPARSRRDGADVGPFGVCCSSSTHPTLEPE
;
A
#
# COMPACT_ATOMS: atom_id res chain seq x y z
N MET A 1 -45.66 -49.38 6.43
CA MET A 1 -45.08 -48.53 5.38
C MET A 1 -43.61 -48.33 5.75
N ASN A 2 -42.69 -49.10 5.17
CA ASN A 2 -41.27 -48.96 5.51
C ASN A 2 -40.67 -47.84 4.67
N SER A 3 -40.54 -46.66 5.28
CA SER A 3 -39.85 -45.53 4.69
C SER A 3 -38.35 -45.84 4.66
N GLN A 4 -37.85 -46.32 3.51
CA GLN A 4 -36.41 -46.38 3.28
C GLN A 4 -35.91 -44.94 3.16
N THR A 5 -35.12 -44.48 4.13
CA THR A 5 -34.38 -43.22 3.99
C THR A 5 -33.30 -43.41 2.93
N PRO A 6 -33.25 -42.55 1.88
CA PRO A 6 -32.21 -42.67 0.87
C PRO A 6 -30.84 -42.36 1.51
N VAL A 7 -30.05 -43.38 1.79
CA VAL A 7 -28.68 -43.21 2.25
C VAL A 7 -27.81 -42.88 1.04
N MET A 8 -27.29 -41.65 1.01
CA MET A 8 -26.41 -41.20 -0.06
C MET A 8 -25.13 -42.04 -0.10
N PRO A 9 -24.71 -42.57 -1.27
CA PRO A 9 -23.47 -43.32 -1.36
C PRO A 9 -22.27 -42.40 -1.11
N ARG A 10 -21.33 -42.85 -0.25
CA ARG A 10 -20.14 -42.09 0.18
C ARG A 10 -19.34 -41.49 -0.98
N ARG A 11 -19.22 -42.22 -2.09
CA ARG A 11 -18.53 -41.76 -3.31
C ARG A 11 -19.19 -40.52 -3.93
N ARG A 12 -20.54 -40.48 -3.94
CA ARG A 12 -21.30 -39.34 -4.46
C ARG A 12 -21.19 -38.13 -3.54
N PHE A 13 -21.15 -38.35 -2.23
CA PHE A 13 -20.88 -37.29 -1.25
C PHE A 13 -19.50 -36.67 -1.45
N ILE A 14 -18.44 -37.50 -1.58
CA ILE A 14 -17.08 -37.03 -1.85
C ILE A 14 -17.01 -36.29 -3.19
N ALA A 15 -17.68 -36.80 -4.23
CA ALA A 15 -17.70 -36.14 -5.54
C ALA A 15 -18.35 -34.74 -5.50
N ILE A 16 -19.45 -34.59 -4.75
CA ILE A 16 -20.13 -33.30 -4.58
C ILE A 16 -19.30 -32.34 -3.74
N LEU A 17 -18.74 -32.80 -2.61
CA LEU A 17 -17.89 -31.96 -1.76
C LEU A 17 -16.60 -31.54 -2.48
N GLY A 18 -15.88 -32.49 -3.08
CA GLY A 18 -14.64 -32.21 -3.81
C GLY A 18 -14.88 -31.36 -5.05
N GLY A 19 -15.90 -31.69 -5.85
CA GLY A 19 -16.29 -30.92 -7.03
C GLY A 19 -16.74 -29.50 -6.67
N GLY A 20 -17.57 -29.36 -5.62
CA GLY A 20 -18.01 -28.07 -5.11
C GLY A 20 -16.87 -27.20 -4.60
N PHE A 21 -15.89 -27.78 -3.89
CA PHE A 21 -14.71 -27.07 -3.41
C PHE A 21 -13.83 -26.58 -4.55
N ILE A 22 -13.55 -27.42 -5.55
CA ILE A 22 -12.76 -27.03 -6.73
C ILE A 22 -13.47 -25.90 -7.50
N LEU A 23 -14.78 -26.00 -7.68
CA LEU A 23 -15.57 -25.01 -8.40
C LEU A 23 -15.62 -23.66 -7.65
N ALA A 24 -15.74 -23.69 -6.32
CA ALA A 24 -15.69 -22.50 -5.47
C ALA A 24 -14.30 -21.84 -5.45
N ALA A 25 -13.23 -22.64 -5.36
CA ALA A 25 -11.87 -22.12 -5.44
C ALA A 25 -11.58 -21.50 -6.81
N GLY A 26 -11.94 -22.20 -7.90
CA GLY A 26 -11.75 -21.71 -9.26
C GLY A 26 -12.55 -20.44 -9.58
N SER A 27 -13.77 -20.31 -9.06
CA SER A 27 -14.62 -19.14 -9.31
C SER A 27 -14.08 -17.87 -8.65
N ALA A 28 -13.43 -17.97 -7.49
CA ALA A 28 -12.77 -16.83 -6.83
C ALA A 28 -11.62 -16.28 -7.69
N PHE A 29 -10.76 -17.15 -8.23
CA PHE A 29 -9.67 -16.75 -9.13
C PHE A 29 -10.20 -16.17 -10.45
N ALA A 30 -11.22 -16.80 -11.05
CA ALA A 30 -11.84 -16.28 -12.26
C ALA A 30 -12.49 -14.91 -12.03
N GLY A 31 -13.15 -14.71 -10.89
CA GLY A 31 -13.72 -13.42 -10.49
C GLY A 31 -12.67 -12.32 -10.38
N PHE A 32 -11.51 -12.60 -9.77
CA PHE A 32 -10.39 -11.65 -9.69
C PHE A 32 -9.77 -11.37 -11.07
N ALA A 33 -9.58 -12.41 -11.90
CA ALA A 33 -9.04 -12.26 -13.25
C ALA A 33 -9.95 -11.44 -14.19
N LEU A 34 -11.26 -11.40 -13.92
CA LEU A 34 -12.22 -10.56 -14.63
C LEU A 34 -12.24 -9.10 -14.16
N THR A 35 -11.52 -8.76 -13.08
CA THR A 35 -11.34 -7.36 -12.67
C THR A 35 -10.34 -6.65 -13.58
N ARG A 36 -10.46 -5.33 -13.73
CA ARG A 36 -9.50 -4.58 -14.55
C ARG A 36 -8.14 -4.55 -13.88
N THR A 37 -7.09 -4.93 -14.62
CA THR A 37 -5.71 -4.70 -14.20
C THR A 37 -5.40 -3.20 -14.25
N PRO A 38 -4.91 -2.58 -13.16
CA PRO A 38 -4.63 -1.15 -13.12
C PRO A 38 -3.27 -0.83 -13.76
N HIS A 39 -3.16 -0.99 -15.08
CA HIS A 39 -1.90 -0.82 -15.82
C HIS A 39 -1.20 0.52 -15.56
N GLN A 40 -1.94 1.61 -15.44
CA GLN A 40 -1.36 2.94 -15.15
C GLN A 40 -0.68 3.00 -13.78
N ALA A 41 -1.22 2.31 -12.77
CA ALA A 41 -0.61 2.27 -11.44
C ALA A 41 0.62 1.34 -11.40
N LEU A 42 0.69 0.35 -12.31
CA LEU A 42 1.80 -0.58 -12.42
C LEU A 42 2.95 -0.05 -13.28
N ALA A 43 2.68 0.86 -14.22
CA ALA A 43 3.69 1.36 -15.16
C ALA A 43 4.98 1.85 -14.46
N ALA A 44 4.85 2.58 -13.35
CA ALA A 44 6.02 3.08 -12.62
C ALA A 44 6.84 1.95 -11.95
N TRP A 45 6.21 0.83 -11.60
CA TRP A 45 6.92 -0.36 -11.10
C TRP A 45 7.68 -1.08 -12.21
N ASP A 46 7.11 -1.14 -13.42
CA ASP A 46 7.76 -1.76 -14.58
C ASP A 46 8.99 -0.94 -15.04
N GLU A 47 8.96 0.38 -14.84
CA GLU A 47 10.04 1.31 -15.19
C GLU A 47 11.12 1.45 -14.09
N ALA A 48 10.86 1.00 -12.85
CA ALA A 48 11.84 1.09 -11.77
C ALA A 48 13.07 0.21 -12.04
N GLY A 49 14.24 0.68 -11.60
CA GLY A 49 15.51 -0.05 -11.74
C GLY A 49 16.24 0.11 -13.08
N GLN A 50 15.75 0.97 -13.98
CA GLN A 50 16.39 1.20 -15.30
C GLN A 50 17.62 2.13 -15.26
N TYR A 51 17.96 2.68 -14.10
CA TYR A 51 19.09 3.61 -13.96
C TYR A 51 20.41 2.85 -13.68
N ASN A 52 21.48 3.19 -14.41
CA ASN A 52 22.81 2.64 -14.17
C ASN A 52 23.47 3.17 -12.88
N GLU A 53 23.09 4.38 -12.45
CA GLU A 53 23.67 5.00 -11.25
C GLU A 53 23.00 4.40 -10.00
N PRO A 54 23.76 3.83 -9.03
CA PRO A 54 23.19 3.05 -7.94
C PRO A 54 22.20 3.80 -7.04
N ARG A 55 22.38 5.11 -6.85
CA ARG A 55 21.50 5.92 -5.99
C ARG A 55 20.16 6.16 -6.67
N ARG A 56 20.16 6.50 -7.96
CA ARG A 56 18.96 6.63 -8.79
C ARG A 56 18.25 5.30 -8.97
N PHE A 57 18.99 4.20 -9.08
CA PHE A 57 18.42 2.86 -9.07
C PHE A 57 17.61 2.64 -7.78
N ALA A 58 18.21 2.86 -6.61
CA ALA A 58 17.53 2.71 -5.33
C ALA A 58 16.33 3.67 -5.19
N LEU A 59 16.50 4.93 -5.60
CA LEU A 59 15.45 5.94 -5.54
C LEU A 59 14.25 5.66 -6.44
N SER A 60 14.46 5.01 -7.59
CA SER A 60 13.36 4.62 -8.49
C SER A 60 12.38 3.65 -7.85
N TYR A 61 12.84 2.82 -6.91
CA TYR A 61 11.96 2.00 -6.07
C TYR A 61 11.43 2.78 -4.87
N ALA A 62 12.27 3.60 -4.23
CA ALA A 62 11.90 4.33 -3.02
C ALA A 62 10.72 5.29 -3.26
N ILE A 63 10.64 5.94 -4.43
CA ILE A 63 9.55 6.87 -4.75
C ILE A 63 8.18 6.19 -4.85
N LEU A 64 8.14 4.88 -5.07
CA LEU A 64 6.92 4.08 -5.13
C LEU A 64 6.40 3.68 -3.75
N ALA A 65 7.12 4.04 -2.68
CA ALA A 65 6.71 3.76 -1.32
C ALA A 65 5.34 4.42 -1.01
N PRO A 66 4.44 3.70 -0.33
CA PRO A 66 3.15 4.26 0.04
C PRO A 66 3.33 5.42 1.03
N ASN A 67 2.65 6.54 0.79
CA ASN A 67 2.61 7.67 1.72
C ASN A 67 1.16 8.18 1.90
N PRO A 68 0.85 8.84 3.02
CA PRO A 68 -0.50 9.36 3.28
C PRO A 68 -0.98 10.28 2.16
N HIS A 69 -2.19 10.01 1.65
CA HIS A 69 -2.78 10.73 0.51
C HIS A 69 -1.95 10.71 -0.78
N ASN A 70 -0.89 9.90 -0.84
CA ASN A 70 0.04 9.78 -1.96
C ASN A 70 0.56 11.13 -2.49
N LEU A 71 0.80 12.10 -1.59
CA LEU A 71 1.31 13.44 -1.94
C LEU A 71 2.80 13.46 -2.22
N GLN A 72 3.54 12.44 -1.75
CA GLN A 72 4.99 12.29 -1.91
C GLN A 72 5.75 13.58 -1.56
N PRO A 73 5.61 14.11 -0.33
CA PRO A 73 6.19 15.40 0.06
C PRO A 73 7.68 15.26 0.42
N TRP A 74 8.48 14.68 -0.46
CA TRP A 74 9.91 14.50 -0.27
C TRP A 74 10.69 15.13 -1.42
N LEU A 75 11.84 15.71 -1.10
CA LEU A 75 12.86 16.18 -2.03
C LEU A 75 14.12 15.35 -1.82
N VAL A 76 14.85 15.12 -2.91
CA VAL A 76 16.09 14.33 -2.85
C VAL A 76 17.21 15.12 -3.50
N ASP A 77 18.29 15.31 -2.75
CA ASP A 77 19.53 15.89 -3.23
C ASP A 77 20.59 14.80 -3.47
N LEU A 78 21.22 14.87 -4.64
CA LEU A 78 22.26 13.96 -5.13
C LEU A 78 23.55 14.71 -5.50
N SER A 79 23.70 15.96 -5.06
CA SER A 79 24.82 16.84 -5.38
C SER A 79 26.17 16.31 -4.86
N GLU A 80 26.20 15.76 -3.66
CA GLU A 80 27.37 15.15 -3.05
C GLU A 80 27.57 13.71 -3.55
N PRO A 81 28.78 13.29 -3.96
CA PRO A 81 29.05 11.90 -4.34
C PRO A 81 28.76 10.91 -3.21
N ASP A 82 28.23 9.74 -3.54
CA ASP A 82 27.93 8.64 -2.60
C ASP A 82 26.95 8.96 -1.45
N VAL A 83 26.32 10.15 -1.46
CA VAL A 83 25.34 10.59 -0.46
C VAL A 83 23.96 10.74 -1.09
N VAL A 84 22.91 10.43 -0.33
CA VAL A 84 21.52 10.73 -0.69
C VAL A 84 20.91 11.48 0.48
N THR A 85 20.60 12.77 0.27
CA THR A 85 19.94 13.59 1.30
C THR A 85 18.46 13.68 0.96
N VAL A 86 17.61 13.26 1.90
CA VAL A 86 16.15 13.32 1.76
C VAL A 86 15.60 14.42 2.66
N LEU A 87 14.82 15.33 2.08
CA LEU A 87 14.25 16.51 2.72
C LEU A 87 12.73 16.47 2.60
N ASP A 88 12.03 17.13 3.53
CA ASP A 88 10.57 17.34 3.45
C ASP A 88 10.26 18.45 2.44
N ASP A 89 9.23 18.26 1.61
CA ASP A 89 8.72 19.29 0.69
C ASP A 89 7.53 20.04 1.32
N PRO A 90 7.73 21.25 1.87
CA PRO A 90 6.65 22.00 2.51
C PRO A 90 5.55 22.43 1.53
N ALA A 91 5.82 22.52 0.22
CA ALA A 91 4.81 22.89 -0.76
C ALA A 91 3.82 21.74 -1.06
N ARG A 92 4.24 20.49 -0.81
CA ARG A 92 3.40 19.29 -0.97
C ARG A 92 2.93 18.71 0.35
N SER A 93 3.58 19.10 1.45
CA SER A 93 3.21 18.66 2.79
C SER A 93 1.83 19.20 3.15
N ARG A 94 0.95 18.32 3.64
CA ARG A 94 -0.35 18.71 4.21
C ARG A 94 -0.21 19.41 5.56
N ARG A 95 1.01 19.57 6.08
CA ARG A 95 1.28 20.40 7.25
C ARG A 95 1.16 21.86 6.85
N ASP A 96 -0.06 22.38 6.93
CA ASP A 96 -0.37 23.79 6.68
C ASP A 96 0.43 24.67 7.65
N GLY A 97 1.42 25.42 7.14
CA GLY A 97 2.00 26.61 7.77
C GLY A 97 2.59 26.50 9.18
N ALA A 98 2.76 25.31 9.75
CA ALA A 98 3.31 25.17 11.09
C ALA A 98 4.82 25.42 11.04
N ASP A 99 5.29 26.42 11.80
CA ASP A 99 6.69 26.75 12.05
C ASP A 99 7.60 25.51 12.11
N VAL A 100 8.19 25.16 10.96
CA VAL A 100 9.14 24.05 10.87
C VAL A 100 10.48 24.61 11.30
N GLY A 101 10.89 24.33 12.54
CA GLY A 101 12.27 24.59 12.96
C GLY A 101 13.28 23.87 12.05
N PRO A 102 14.57 24.26 12.05
CA PRO A 102 15.58 23.80 11.10
C PRO A 102 15.85 22.28 11.06
N PHE A 103 15.18 21.49 11.92
CA PHE A 103 15.34 20.04 12.02
C PHE A 103 14.01 19.25 11.91
N GLY A 104 12.90 19.85 11.48
CA GLY A 104 11.69 19.07 11.12
C GLY A 104 10.99 18.34 12.28
N VAL A 105 11.33 18.63 13.53
CA VAL A 105 10.66 18.04 14.69
C VAL A 105 9.43 18.89 15.03
N CYS A 106 8.23 18.34 14.81
CA CYS A 106 7.02 18.91 15.40
C CYS A 106 7.12 18.81 16.93
N CYS A 107 7.47 19.92 17.59
CA CYS A 107 7.02 20.11 18.96
C CYS A 107 5.50 20.23 18.89
N SER A 108 4.79 19.21 19.36
CA SER A 108 3.37 19.35 19.71
C SER A 108 3.31 20.40 20.82
N SER A 109 3.11 21.67 20.47
CA SER A 109 2.80 22.71 21.43
C SER A 109 1.40 22.43 21.97
N SER A 110 1.30 21.52 22.94
CA SER A 110 0.13 21.45 23.80
C SER A 110 0.16 22.71 24.67
N THR A 111 -0.35 23.81 24.15
CA THR A 111 -0.68 24.96 24.96
C THR A 111 -1.83 24.52 25.85
N HIS A 112 -1.51 24.08 27.08
CA HIS A 112 -2.48 23.95 28.15
C HIS A 112 -3.16 25.32 28.32
N PRO A 113 -4.50 25.43 28.28
CA PRO A 113 -5.14 26.68 28.67
C PRO A 113 -4.87 26.91 30.15
N THR A 114 -4.09 27.94 30.46
CA THR A 114 -3.92 28.46 31.81
C THR A 114 -5.29 28.85 32.32
N LEU A 115 -5.77 28.15 33.36
CA LEU A 115 -6.95 28.57 34.11
C LEU A 115 -6.57 29.87 34.84
N GLU A 116 -7.15 30.99 34.42
CA GLU A 116 -7.13 32.23 35.19
C GLU A 116 -7.95 32.00 36.48
N PRO A 117 -7.43 32.36 37.67
CA PRO A 117 -8.21 32.31 38.90
C PRO A 117 -9.16 33.52 38.99
N GLU A 118 -10.41 33.25 39.38
CA GLU A 118 -11.39 34.29 39.78
C GLU A 118 -10.97 35.06 41.04
#